data_AF-A0A852JSE3-F1
#
_entry.id   AF-A0A852JSE3-F1
#
_cell.length_a   1.000
_cell.length_b   1.000
_cell.length_c   1.000
_cell.angle_alpha   90.00
_cell.angle_beta   90.00
_cell.angle_gamma   90.00
#
_symmetry.space_group_name_H-M   'P 1'
#
loop_
_entity.id
_entity.type
_entity.pdbx_description
1 polymer ?
#
loop_
_entity_poly.entity_id
_entity_poly.type
_entity_poly.pdbx_seq_one_letter_code
_entity_poly.pdbx_strand_id
1 'polypeptide(L)'
;AAAGILCYVGAYVFITYDDYDHFFEDVYTLIPAVIIIAVGTLLFIIGLIGCCATIRESRCGLATFVIILLLVFITEVVVVVLGYIYRAKVEDEVDHSIRKVYNRYNGTNPDAASRAIDYVQRQLRCCGIHNYSDWENTIWFKQTKNNSVPLSCCKAALSNCTGSLTRPMDLYSEGCEALVVKKLQEIMMYVIWAALAFAAIQV
;
A
#
# COMPACT_ATOMS: atom_id res chain seq x y z
N ALA A 1 -4.03 14.60 32.48
CA ALA A 1 -3.80 13.13 32.39
C ALA A 1 -3.54 12.69 30.94
N ALA A 2 -4.47 12.88 30.00
CA ALA A 2 -4.33 12.43 28.61
C ALA A 2 -3.11 13.01 27.87
N ALA A 3 -2.83 14.32 27.99
CA ALA A 3 -1.68 14.94 27.32
C ALA A 3 -0.32 14.39 27.81
N GLY A 4 -0.18 14.12 29.10
CA GLY A 4 1.05 13.52 29.66
C GLY A 4 1.27 12.09 29.17
N ILE A 5 0.19 11.31 29.04
CA ILE A 5 0.23 9.96 28.48
C ILE A 5 0.65 10.01 27.00
N LEU A 6 0.10 10.94 26.22
CA LEU A 6 0.46 11.10 24.81
C LEU A 6 1.92 11.53 24.62
N CYS A 7 2.45 12.45 25.44
CA CYS A 7 3.87 12.82 25.40
C CYS A 7 4.79 11.65 25.75
N TYR A 8 4.44 10.88 26.78
CA TYR A 8 5.21 9.71 27.20
C TYR A 8 5.24 8.64 26.10
N VAL A 9 4.07 8.33 25.53
CA VAL A 9 3.96 7.36 24.42
C VAL A 9 4.71 7.86 23.19
N GLY A 10 4.61 9.15 22.84
CA GLY A 10 5.33 9.73 21.71
C GLY A 10 6.86 9.64 21.87
N ALA A 11 7.38 9.97 23.05
CA ALA A 11 8.81 9.85 23.34
C ALA A 11 9.29 8.39 23.32
N TYR A 12 8.49 7.47 23.89
CA TYR A 12 8.77 6.04 23.87
C TYR A 12 8.84 5.49 22.45
N VAL A 13 7.89 5.89 21.58
CA VAL A 13 7.87 5.49 20.16
C VAL A 13 9.07 6.06 19.40
N PHE A 14 9.45 7.32 19.63
CA PHE A 14 10.60 7.92 18.94
C PHE A 14 11.93 7.24 19.30
N ILE A 15 12.13 6.95 20.59
CA ILE A 15 13.30 6.20 21.06
C ILE A 15 13.31 4.78 20.49
N THR A 16 12.15 4.13 20.49
CA THR A 16 12.00 2.80 19.88
C THR A 16 12.19 2.85 18.38
N TYR A 17 11.94 3.96 17.69
CA TYR A 17 12.13 4.06 16.24
C TYR A 17 13.60 4.17 15.83
N ASP A 18 14.40 4.93 16.59
CA ASP A 18 15.84 5.11 16.35
C ASP A 18 16.61 3.77 16.37
N ASP A 19 16.20 2.84 17.24
CA ASP A 19 16.75 1.47 17.32
C ASP A 19 16.39 0.58 16.11
N TYR A 20 15.36 0.91 15.32
CA TYR A 20 14.85 0.09 14.22
C TYR A 20 15.26 0.59 12.82
N ASP A 21 15.93 1.73 12.72
CA ASP A 21 16.39 2.31 11.44
C ASP A 21 17.32 1.34 10.68
N HIS A 22 18.04 0.47 11.40
CA HIS A 22 18.87 -0.60 10.85
C HIS A 22 18.12 -1.79 10.23
N PHE A 23 16.80 -1.89 10.40
CA PHE A 23 16.00 -3.03 9.92
C PHE A 23 15.40 -2.80 8.53
N PHE A 24 15.38 -1.55 8.06
CA PHE A 24 14.71 -1.17 6.82
C PHE A 24 15.70 -1.10 5.64
N GLU A 25 16.31 -2.23 5.24
CA GLU A 25 17.19 -2.26 4.06
C GLU A 25 16.44 -2.27 2.71
N ASP A 26 15.11 -2.40 2.70
CA ASP A 26 14.32 -2.37 1.48
C ASP A 26 13.72 -0.97 1.25
N VAL A 27 14.10 -0.32 0.15
CA VAL A 27 13.53 0.98 -0.30
C VAL A 27 11.99 0.96 -0.32
N TYR A 28 11.40 -0.21 -0.57
CA TYR A 28 9.95 -0.40 -0.64
C TYR A 28 9.24 -0.35 0.73
N THR A 29 9.93 -0.64 1.84
CA THR A 29 9.37 -0.57 3.20
C THR A 29 9.75 0.73 3.91
N LEU A 30 10.90 1.31 3.56
CA LEU A 30 11.38 2.61 4.06
C LEU A 30 10.41 3.75 3.75
N ILE A 31 9.99 3.88 2.49
CA ILE A 31 9.24 5.07 2.04
C ILE A 31 7.90 5.21 2.79
N PRO A 32 7.03 4.18 2.89
CA PRO A 32 5.79 4.29 3.64
C PRO A 32 6.00 4.54 5.14
N ALA A 33 7.01 3.90 5.75
CA ALA A 33 7.29 4.04 7.18
C ALA A 33 7.68 5.48 7.55
N VAL A 34 8.59 6.10 6.79
CA VAL A 34 9.03 7.48 7.01
C VAL A 34 7.87 8.46 6.89
N ILE A 35 6.97 8.27 5.91
CA ILE A 35 5.79 9.11 5.73
C ILE A 35 4.86 9.01 6.94
N ILE A 36 4.57 7.81 7.41
CA ILE A 36 3.69 7.58 8.58
C ILE A 36 4.24 8.30 9.82
N ILE A 37 5.55 8.25 10.04
CA ILE A 37 6.19 8.87 11.20
C ILE A 37 6.22 10.39 11.09
N ALA A 38 6.53 10.92 9.91
CA ALA A 38 6.47 12.35 9.65
C ALA A 38 5.05 12.91 9.90
N VAL A 39 4.01 12.21 9.42
CA VAL A 39 2.61 12.61 9.66
C VAL A 39 2.25 12.48 11.15
N GLY A 40 2.65 11.39 11.81
CA GLY A 40 2.36 11.17 13.23
C GLY A 40 2.98 12.23 14.15
N THR A 41 4.24 12.60 13.90
CA THR A 41 4.92 13.67 14.66
C THR A 41 4.28 15.03 14.44
N LEU A 42 3.87 15.36 13.21
CA LEU A 42 3.15 16.59 12.91
C LEU A 42 1.81 16.68 13.65
N LEU A 43 1.00 15.62 13.62
CA LEU A 43 -0.29 15.56 14.33
C LEU A 43 -0.12 15.70 15.85
N PHE A 44 0.94 15.12 16.41
CA PHE A 44 1.27 15.25 17.82
C PHE A 44 1.57 16.70 18.22
N ILE A 45 2.39 17.41 17.44
CA ILE A 45 2.71 18.83 17.68
C ILE A 45 1.45 19.70 17.60
N ILE A 46 0.61 19.47 16.58
CA ILE A 46 -0.66 20.20 16.43
C ILE A 46 -1.57 19.97 17.65
N GLY A 47 -1.64 18.74 18.15
CA GLY A 47 -2.39 18.40 19.36
C GLY A 47 -1.88 19.13 20.62
N LEU A 48 -0.56 19.23 20.80
CA LEU A 48 0.02 19.99 21.92
C LEU A 48 -0.29 21.48 21.85
N ILE A 49 -0.21 22.07 20.65
CA ILE A 49 -0.56 23.49 20.43
C ILE A 49 -2.04 23.71 20.78
N GLY A 50 -2.94 22.85 20.29
CA GLY A 50 -4.37 22.93 20.59
C GLY A 50 -4.69 22.81 22.09
N CYS A 51 -4.03 21.86 22.78
CA CYS A 51 -4.19 21.67 24.21
C CYS A 51 -3.70 22.88 25.02
N CYS A 52 -2.49 23.38 24.71
CA CYS A 52 -1.91 24.56 25.36
C CYS A 52 -2.73 25.84 25.09
N ALA A 53 -3.23 26.02 23.87
CA ALA A 53 -4.05 27.16 23.48
C ALA A 53 -5.36 27.22 24.30
N THR A 54 -5.98 26.05 24.50
CA THR A 54 -7.24 25.93 25.26
C THR A 54 -7.01 26.16 26.76
N ILE A 55 -5.98 25.53 27.36
CA ILE A 55 -5.70 25.66 28.79
C ILE A 55 -5.32 27.10 29.17
N ARG A 56 -4.62 27.82 28.30
CA ARG A 56 -4.19 29.21 28.56
C ARG A 56 -5.24 30.27 28.20
N GLU A 57 -6.44 29.87 27.73
CA GLU A 57 -7.47 30.78 27.19
C GLU A 57 -6.90 31.84 26.22
N SER A 58 -5.84 31.48 25.49
CA SER A 58 -5.11 32.44 24.66
C SER A 58 -5.85 32.64 23.35
N ARG A 59 -6.40 33.84 23.14
CA ARG A 59 -7.07 34.22 21.87
C ARG A 59 -6.16 34.01 20.65
N CYS A 60 -4.87 34.33 20.78
CA CYS A 60 -3.88 34.14 19.70
C CYS A 60 -3.58 32.66 19.45
N GLY A 61 -3.50 31.84 20.51
CA GLY A 61 -3.31 30.39 20.41
C GLY A 61 -4.49 29.71 19.72
N LEU A 62 -5.72 30.08 20.10
CA LEU A 62 -6.94 29.57 19.47
C LEU A 62 -7.04 29.96 18.00
N ALA A 63 -6.72 31.23 17.65
CA ALA A 63 -6.69 31.69 16.26
C ALA A 63 -5.68 30.90 15.41
N THR A 64 -4.48 30.66 15.94
CA THR A 64 -3.45 29.85 15.27
C THR A 64 -3.93 28.41 15.06
N PHE A 65 -4.57 27.81 16.07
CA PHE A 65 -5.12 26.47 15.97
C PHE A 65 -6.20 26.36 14.87
N VAL A 66 -7.12 27.32 14.81
CA VAL A 66 -8.14 27.38 13.75
C VAL A 66 -7.51 27.52 12.37
N ILE A 67 -6.48 28.36 12.21
CA ILE A 67 -5.76 28.52 10.93
C ILE A 67 -5.12 27.18 10.51
N ILE A 68 -4.48 26.46 11.43
CA ILE A 68 -3.89 25.15 11.15
C ILE A 68 -4.97 24.16 10.72
N LEU A 69 -6.12 24.11 11.42
CA LEU A 69 -7.22 23.24 11.02
C LEU A 69 -7.75 23.58 9.62
N LEU A 70 -7.90 24.86 9.28
CA LEU A 70 -8.30 25.27 7.93
C LEU A 70 -7.31 24.81 6.85
N LEU A 71 -6.00 24.89 7.11
CA LEU A 71 -4.99 24.41 6.16
C LEU A 71 -5.03 22.88 5.97
N VAL A 72 -5.26 22.14 7.06
CA VAL A 72 -5.43 20.68 7.01
C VAL A 72 -6.69 20.33 6.21
N PHE A 73 -7.81 21.03 6.42
CA PHE A 73 -9.05 20.82 5.68
C PHE A 73 -8.86 21.07 4.17
N ILE A 74 -8.16 22.13 3.78
CA ILE A 74 -7.84 22.39 2.37
C ILE A 74 -7.00 21.24 1.77
N THR A 75 -5.99 20.78 2.50
CA THR A 75 -5.14 19.66 2.06
C THR A 75 -5.96 18.38 1.89
N GLU A 76 -6.88 18.13 2.80
CA GLU A 76 -7.76 16.97 2.75
C GLU A 76 -8.68 16.98 1.52
N VAL A 77 -9.30 18.13 1.22
CA VAL A 77 -10.11 18.30 0.00
C VAL A 77 -9.28 18.01 -1.25
N VAL A 78 -8.02 18.48 -1.30
CA VAL A 78 -7.10 18.18 -2.39
C VAL A 78 -6.82 16.67 -2.50
N VAL A 79 -6.54 15.99 -1.39
CA VAL A 79 -6.30 14.53 -1.36
C VAL A 79 -7.53 13.76 -1.83
N VAL A 80 -8.74 14.14 -1.39
CA VAL A 80 -9.99 13.48 -1.80
C VAL A 80 -10.23 13.65 -3.31
N VAL A 81 -10.07 14.87 -3.83
CA VAL A 81 -10.25 15.16 -5.26
C VAL A 81 -9.23 14.41 -6.10
N LEU A 82 -7.95 14.46 -5.73
CA LEU A 82 -6.90 13.73 -6.43
C LEU A 82 -7.14 12.22 -6.35
N GLY A 83 -7.49 11.69 -5.19
CA GLY A 83 -7.81 10.27 -5.00
C GLY A 83 -8.95 9.81 -5.89
N TYR A 84 -10.00 10.62 -6.03
CA TYR A 84 -11.11 10.33 -6.94
C TYR A 84 -10.69 10.33 -8.42
N ILE A 85 -9.88 11.30 -8.85
CA ILE A 85 -9.37 11.37 -10.23
C ILE A 85 -8.43 10.19 -10.52
N TYR A 86 -7.49 9.89 -9.63
CA TYR A 86 -6.54 8.79 -9.80
C TYR A 86 -7.22 7.42 -9.77
N ARG A 87 -8.33 7.28 -9.04
CA ARG A 87 -9.16 6.06 -9.09
C ARG A 87 -9.62 5.73 -10.50
N ALA A 88 -9.91 6.73 -11.34
CA ALA A 88 -10.31 6.50 -12.73
C ALA A 88 -9.14 6.13 -13.65
N LYS A 89 -7.90 6.47 -13.27
CA LYS A 89 -6.69 6.19 -14.07
C LYS A 89 -5.90 4.95 -13.62
N VAL A 90 -6.31 4.33 -12.51
CA VAL A 90 -5.55 3.23 -11.89
C VAL A 90 -5.42 2.01 -12.80
N GLU A 91 -6.38 1.79 -13.70
CA GLU A 91 -6.37 0.65 -14.63
C GLU A 91 -5.17 0.74 -15.59
N ASP A 92 -5.02 1.87 -16.28
CA ASP A 92 -3.90 2.10 -17.21
C ASP A 92 -2.54 2.04 -16.51
N GLU A 93 -2.43 2.62 -15.31
CA GLU A 93 -1.17 2.64 -14.55
C GLU A 93 -0.76 1.25 -14.07
N VAL A 94 -1.75 0.42 -13.69
CA VAL A 94 -1.53 -0.95 -13.26
C VAL A 94 -1.13 -1.82 -14.45
N ASP A 95 -1.76 -1.69 -15.63
CA ASP A 95 -1.39 -2.46 -16.83
C ASP A 95 0.10 -2.28 -17.19
N HIS A 96 0.58 -1.03 -17.23
CA HIS A 96 1.98 -0.75 -17.54
C HIS A 96 2.93 -1.30 -16.46
N SER A 97 2.57 -1.10 -15.19
CA SER A 97 3.37 -1.53 -14.05
C SER A 97 3.46 -3.05 -13.97
N ILE A 98 2.34 -3.77 -14.10
CA ILE A 98 2.30 -5.22 -13.97
C ILE A 98 3.10 -5.88 -15.11
N ARG A 99 2.97 -5.40 -16.35
CA ARG A 99 3.77 -5.91 -17.49
C ARG A 99 5.27 -5.76 -17.24
N LYS A 100 5.70 -4.61 -16.71
CA LYS A 100 7.11 -4.35 -16.41
C LYS A 100 7.65 -5.31 -15.34
N VAL A 101 6.89 -5.56 -14.29
CA VAL A 101 7.29 -6.49 -13.21
C VAL A 101 7.33 -7.94 -13.74
N TYR A 102 6.35 -8.36 -14.53
CA TYR A 102 6.34 -9.70 -15.16
C TYR A 102 7.51 -9.92 -16.11
N ASN A 103 7.90 -8.89 -16.88
CA ASN A 103 9.08 -8.95 -17.74
C ASN A 103 10.40 -9.08 -16.95
N ARG A 104 10.42 -8.68 -15.67
CA ARG A 104 11.59 -8.78 -14.81
C ARG A 104 11.63 -10.08 -13.99
N TYR A 105 10.55 -10.85 -13.99
CA TYR A 105 10.47 -12.13 -13.29
C TYR A 105 11.58 -13.08 -13.74
N ASN A 106 12.33 -13.63 -12.79
CA ASN A 106 13.39 -14.60 -13.05
C ASN A 106 13.25 -15.91 -12.24
N GLY A 107 12.23 -16.02 -11.38
CA GLY A 107 11.94 -17.20 -10.57
C GLY A 107 12.99 -17.52 -9.49
N THR A 108 13.91 -16.59 -9.18
CA THR A 108 14.99 -16.77 -8.21
C THR A 108 14.69 -15.98 -6.94
N ASN A 109 14.72 -16.61 -5.77
CA ASN A 109 14.79 -15.89 -4.48
C ASN A 109 16.25 -15.45 -4.30
N PRO A 110 16.60 -14.14 -4.41
CA PRO A 110 15.94 -13.04 -3.70
C PRO A 110 15.36 -11.91 -4.59
N ASP A 111 15.11 -12.16 -5.88
CA ASP A 111 14.62 -11.13 -6.79
C ASP A 111 13.28 -10.51 -6.33
N ALA A 112 13.25 -9.19 -6.22
CA ALA A 112 12.09 -8.45 -5.72
C ALA A 112 10.86 -8.62 -6.62
N ALA A 113 11.03 -8.64 -7.94
CA ALA A 113 9.93 -8.84 -8.88
C ALA A 113 9.32 -10.24 -8.75
N SER A 114 10.18 -11.26 -8.58
CA SER A 114 9.76 -12.64 -8.38
C SER A 114 8.99 -12.82 -7.08
N ARG A 115 9.48 -12.25 -5.96
CA ARG A 115 8.76 -12.25 -4.67
C ARG A 115 7.41 -11.52 -4.77
N ALA A 116 7.37 -10.37 -5.42
CA ALA A 116 6.16 -9.57 -5.56
C ALA A 116 5.08 -10.30 -6.38
N ILE A 117 5.44 -10.88 -7.54
CA ILE A 117 4.50 -11.64 -8.38
C ILE A 117 3.99 -12.87 -7.64
N ASP A 118 4.89 -13.64 -7.02
CA ASP A 118 4.53 -14.83 -6.27
C ASP A 118 3.57 -14.50 -5.11
N TYR A 119 3.81 -13.39 -4.43
CA TYR A 119 2.94 -12.90 -3.35
C TYR A 119 1.56 -12.51 -3.89
N VAL A 120 1.51 -11.68 -4.95
CA VAL A 120 0.25 -11.22 -5.55
C VAL A 120 -0.59 -12.39 -6.05
N GLN A 121 0.02 -13.35 -6.75
CA GLN A 121 -0.67 -14.53 -7.28
C GLN A 121 -1.28 -15.40 -6.16
N ARG A 122 -0.53 -15.64 -5.08
CA ARG A 122 -1.04 -16.39 -3.92
C ARG A 122 -2.13 -15.63 -3.18
N GLN A 123 -1.94 -14.33 -2.98
CA GLN A 123 -2.83 -13.48 -2.19
C GLN A 123 -4.17 -13.21 -2.90
N LEU A 124 -4.12 -12.94 -4.20
CA LEU A 124 -5.29 -12.63 -5.01
C LEU A 124 -5.87 -13.86 -5.73
N ARG A 125 -5.21 -15.02 -5.63
CA ARG A 125 -5.65 -16.26 -6.28
C ARG A 125 -5.83 -16.08 -7.79
N CYS A 126 -4.82 -15.50 -8.42
CA CYS A 126 -4.77 -15.18 -9.84
C CYS A 126 -3.50 -15.76 -10.47
N CYS A 127 -3.46 -15.85 -11.81
CA CYS A 127 -2.28 -16.28 -12.54
C CYS A 127 -2.11 -15.50 -13.84
N GLY A 128 -0.88 -15.03 -14.08
CA GLY A 128 -0.57 -14.19 -15.23
C GLY A 128 -1.17 -12.79 -15.13
N ILE A 129 -1.11 -12.04 -16.22
CA ILE A 129 -1.59 -10.66 -16.27
C ILE A 129 -3.11 -10.67 -16.48
N HIS A 130 -3.54 -11.30 -17.57
CA HIS A 130 -4.92 -11.57 -17.97
C HIS A 130 -5.28 -13.03 -17.75
N ASN A 131 -4.34 -13.96 -17.95
CA ASN A 131 -4.53 -15.40 -17.70
C ASN A 131 -3.18 -16.14 -17.61
N TYR A 132 -3.19 -17.41 -17.20
CA TYR A 132 -2.00 -18.25 -17.07
C TYR A 132 -1.16 -18.36 -18.35
N SER A 133 -1.77 -18.26 -19.54
CA SER A 133 -1.06 -18.32 -20.84
C SER A 133 -0.12 -17.14 -21.07
N ASP A 134 -0.26 -16.02 -20.35
CA ASP A 134 0.65 -14.89 -20.49
C ASP A 134 2.11 -15.25 -20.15
N TRP A 135 2.29 -16.27 -19.31
CA TRP A 135 3.60 -16.80 -18.98
C TRP A 135 4.37 -17.27 -20.22
N GLU A 136 3.69 -17.79 -21.24
CA GLU A 136 4.33 -18.29 -22.48
C GLU A 136 5.12 -17.19 -23.22
N ASN A 137 4.70 -15.93 -23.05
CA ASN A 137 5.33 -14.78 -23.68
C ASN A 137 6.54 -14.25 -22.90
N THR A 138 6.68 -14.61 -21.63
CA THR A 138 7.75 -14.11 -20.74
C THR A 138 9.12 -14.69 -21.08
N ILE A 139 10.17 -13.94 -20.74
CA ILE A 139 11.56 -14.37 -20.93
C ILE A 139 11.85 -15.61 -20.08
N TRP A 140 11.38 -15.62 -18.83
CA TRP A 140 11.56 -16.73 -17.91
C TRP A 140 11.02 -18.05 -18.48
N PHE A 141 9.77 -18.08 -18.94
CA PHE A 141 9.17 -19.30 -19.48
C PHE A 141 9.95 -19.85 -20.69
N LYS A 142 10.38 -18.96 -21.60
CA LYS A 142 11.18 -19.31 -22.78
C LYS A 142 12.55 -19.87 -22.41
N GLN A 143 13.12 -19.44 -21.29
CA GLN A 143 14.41 -19.92 -20.78
C GLN A 143 14.27 -21.25 -20.04
N THR A 144 13.23 -21.43 -19.22
CA THR A 144 13.05 -22.64 -18.41
C THR A 144 12.64 -23.85 -19.25
N LYS A 145 11.89 -23.67 -20.34
CA LYS A 145 11.47 -24.72 -21.30
C LYS A 145 10.81 -25.96 -20.66
N ASN A 146 10.22 -25.80 -19.48
CA ASN A 146 9.59 -26.90 -18.74
C ASN A 146 8.06 -26.93 -18.88
N ASN A 147 7.49 -26.06 -19.74
CA ASN A 147 6.06 -25.93 -19.99
C ASN A 147 5.22 -25.76 -18.72
N SER A 148 5.77 -25.04 -17.73
CA SER A 148 5.12 -24.78 -16.45
C SER A 148 5.15 -23.30 -16.10
N VAL A 149 4.14 -22.87 -15.35
CA VAL A 149 4.07 -21.56 -14.72
C VAL A 149 4.61 -21.62 -13.28
N PRO A 150 4.89 -20.47 -12.63
CA PRO A 150 5.29 -20.47 -11.22
C PRO A 150 4.31 -21.19 -10.31
N LEU A 151 4.82 -21.83 -9.26
CA LEU A 151 4.01 -22.57 -8.29
C LEU A 151 3.03 -21.66 -7.51
N SER A 152 3.27 -20.35 -7.50
CA SER A 152 2.34 -19.33 -6.98
C SER A 152 1.01 -19.26 -7.75
N CYS A 153 0.96 -19.71 -9.00
CA CYS A 153 -0.27 -19.85 -9.79
C CYS A 153 -1.13 -21.08 -9.42
N CYS A 154 -0.62 -21.99 -8.59
CA CYS A 154 -1.36 -23.19 -8.21
C CYS A 154 -2.48 -22.87 -7.23
N LYS A 155 -3.63 -23.50 -7.43
CA LYS A 155 -4.75 -23.45 -6.47
C LYS A 155 -4.32 -24.06 -5.13
N ALA A 156 -4.53 -23.33 -4.04
CA ALA A 156 -4.09 -23.73 -2.70
C ALA A 156 -4.69 -25.07 -2.20
N ALA A 157 -5.79 -25.53 -2.79
CA ALA A 157 -6.43 -26.81 -2.45
C ALA A 157 -5.70 -28.05 -3.02
N LEU A 158 -4.73 -27.87 -3.93
CA LEU A 158 -3.99 -28.97 -4.55
C LEU A 158 -2.59 -29.12 -3.95
N SER A 159 -2.32 -30.28 -3.37
CA SER A 159 -0.99 -30.63 -2.82
C SER A 159 0.03 -31.04 -3.89
N ASN A 160 -0.43 -31.53 -5.06
CA ASN A 160 0.41 -32.06 -6.13
C ASN A 160 0.42 -31.19 -7.41
N CYS A 161 0.23 -29.88 -7.23
CA CYS A 161 0.34 -28.94 -8.34
C CYS A 161 1.81 -28.69 -8.68
N THR A 162 2.14 -28.81 -9.97
CA THR A 162 3.51 -28.67 -10.50
C THR A 162 3.65 -27.44 -11.39
N GLY A 163 2.60 -26.64 -11.52
CA GLY A 163 2.55 -25.52 -12.46
C GLY A 163 2.40 -25.93 -13.93
N SER A 164 2.25 -27.22 -14.25
CA SER A 164 2.20 -27.69 -15.64
C SER A 164 1.01 -27.14 -16.43
N LEU A 165 1.26 -26.60 -17.61
CA LEU A 165 0.23 -26.16 -18.55
C LEU A 165 -0.63 -27.30 -19.11
N THR A 166 -0.19 -28.56 -18.97
CA THR A 166 -0.99 -29.74 -19.34
C THR A 166 -2.19 -29.98 -18.42
N ARG A 167 -2.19 -29.38 -17.21
CA ARG A 167 -3.27 -29.48 -16.22
C ARG A 167 -3.78 -28.08 -15.85
N PRO A 168 -4.43 -27.36 -16.78
CA PRO A 168 -4.86 -25.98 -16.54
C PRO A 168 -5.91 -25.86 -15.42
N MET A 169 -6.62 -26.95 -15.11
CA MET A 169 -7.59 -27.00 -14.00
C MET A 169 -6.96 -26.78 -12.62
N ASP A 170 -5.66 -27.09 -12.46
CA ASP A 170 -4.92 -26.94 -11.21
C ASP A 170 -4.48 -25.48 -10.96
N LEU A 171 -4.57 -24.62 -11.99
CA LEU A 171 -4.11 -23.23 -11.99
C LEU A 171 -5.26 -22.25 -11.79
N TYR A 172 -4.95 -21.06 -11.27
CA TYR A 172 -5.89 -19.94 -11.29
C TYR A 172 -6.13 -19.47 -12.74
N SER A 173 -7.40 -19.31 -13.12
CA SER A 173 -7.82 -18.87 -14.46
C SER A 173 -7.99 -17.35 -14.57
N GLU A 174 -8.08 -16.66 -13.43
CA GLU A 174 -8.27 -15.22 -13.36
C GLU A 174 -6.91 -14.50 -13.50
N GLY A 175 -6.86 -13.46 -14.32
CA GLY A 175 -5.71 -12.58 -14.45
C GLY A 175 -5.50 -11.70 -13.23
N CYS A 176 -4.24 -11.44 -12.87
CA CYS A 176 -3.93 -10.61 -11.71
C CYS A 176 -4.23 -9.13 -11.92
N GLU A 177 -4.19 -8.61 -13.15
CA GLU A 177 -4.37 -7.19 -13.43
C GLU A 177 -5.75 -6.69 -12.95
N ALA A 178 -6.83 -7.31 -13.42
CA ALA A 178 -8.19 -6.93 -13.05
C ALA A 178 -8.44 -7.03 -11.53
N LEU A 179 -7.88 -8.05 -10.87
CA LEU A 179 -8.01 -8.22 -9.42
C LEU A 179 -7.19 -7.18 -8.64
N VAL A 180 -5.99 -6.83 -9.10
CA VAL A 180 -5.17 -5.76 -8.51
C VAL A 180 -5.89 -4.42 -8.67
N VAL A 181 -6.38 -4.10 -9.87
CA VAL A 181 -7.16 -2.88 -10.14
C VAL A 181 -8.37 -2.80 -9.22
N LYS A 182 -9.17 -3.88 -9.14
CA LYS A 182 -10.33 -3.95 -8.25
C LYS A 182 -9.94 -3.71 -6.78
N LYS A 183 -8.87 -4.34 -6.31
CA LYS A 183 -8.39 -4.17 -4.93
C LYS A 183 -7.90 -2.76 -4.65
N LEU A 184 -7.17 -2.14 -5.57
CA LEU A 184 -6.74 -0.75 -5.44
C LEU A 184 -7.93 0.21 -5.43
N GLN A 185 -8.94 -0.02 -6.27
CA GLN A 185 -10.18 0.76 -6.26
C GLN A 185 -10.95 0.63 -4.95
N GLU A 186 -11.05 -0.58 -4.38
CA GLU A 186 -11.63 -0.81 -3.06
C GLU A 186 -10.86 -0.04 -1.98
N ILE A 187 -9.52 -0.13 -1.97
CA ILE A 187 -8.68 0.58 -0.99
C ILE A 187 -8.83 2.10 -1.12
N MET A 188 -8.79 2.65 -2.33
CA MET A 188 -8.98 4.10 -2.55
C MET A 188 -10.34 4.57 -2.05
N MET A 189 -11.39 3.75 -2.20
CA MET A 189 -12.71 4.07 -1.66
C MET A 189 -12.68 4.15 -0.12
N TYR A 190 -12.03 3.20 0.55
CA TYR A 190 -11.88 3.25 2.01
C TYR A 190 -11.10 4.49 2.47
N VAL A 191 -10.03 4.86 1.76
CA VAL A 191 -9.25 6.08 2.07
C VAL A 191 -10.11 7.33 1.93
N ILE A 192 -10.94 7.43 0.89
CA ILE A 192 -11.87 8.55 0.68
C ILE A 192 -12.89 8.63 1.83
N TRP A 193 -13.49 7.51 2.23
CA TRP A 193 -14.43 7.50 3.35
C TRP A 193 -13.77 7.89 4.68
N ALA A 194 -12.56 7.42 4.93
CA ALA A 194 -11.80 7.77 6.12
C ALA A 194 -11.44 9.26 6.16
N ALA A 195 -11.05 9.83 5.01
CA ALA A 195 -10.86 11.28 4.87
C ALA A 195 -12.18 11.99 5.19
N LEU A 196 -13.26 11.74 4.46
CA LEU A 196 -14.56 12.41 4.71
C LEU A 196 -15.03 12.36 6.17
N ALA A 197 -14.79 11.25 6.87
CA ALA A 197 -15.07 11.16 8.30
C ALA A 197 -14.16 12.08 9.14
N PHE A 198 -12.87 12.18 8.82
CA PHE A 198 -11.93 13.11 9.44
C PHE A 198 -12.32 14.58 9.18
N ALA A 199 -12.64 14.96 7.93
CA ALA A 199 -13.18 16.29 7.62
C ALA A 199 -14.42 16.61 8.47
N ALA A 200 -15.35 15.66 8.63
CA ALA A 200 -16.55 15.87 9.43
C ALA A 200 -16.28 16.04 10.94
N ILE A 201 -15.17 15.48 11.44
CA ILE A 201 -14.72 15.68 12.84
C ILE A 201 -14.04 17.05 12.99
N GLN A 202 -13.39 17.53 11.93
CA GLN A 202 -12.65 18.77 11.92
C GLN A 202 -13.54 20.03 11.87
N VAL A 203 -14.72 19.92 11.27
CA VAL A 203 -15.75 20.97 11.14
C VAL A 203 -16.66 21.02 12.35
#